data_AF-A0A8K0MSY4-F1
#
_entry.id   AF-A0A8K0MSY4-F1
#
_cell.length_a   1.000
_cell.length_b   1.000
_cell.length_c   1.000
_cell.angle_alpha   90.00
_cell.angle_beta   90.00
_cell.angle_gamma   90.00
#
_symmetry.space_group_name_H-M   'P 1'
#
loop_
_entity.id
_entity.type
_entity.pdbx_description
1 polymer ?
#
loop_
_entity_poly.entity_id
_entity_poly.type
_entity_poly.pdbx_seq_one_letter_code
_entity_poly.pdbx_strand_id
1 'polypeptide(L)'
;MDVDHYSILGLPSGEEGAEITEKEISRAYKAKALELHPDKRPHDPNAHSNFQKLKSSYDILKDEKARKLFDHLLKVKQEQLRRQSERDAKRKKMAANLEIERAAFAAKAREKKRRELQGILKRMQEQGQCKQAKWKLIRLIRRPIDIE
;
A
#
# COMPACT_ATOMS: atom_id res chain seq x y z
N MET A 1 11.06 11.45 -19.85
CA MET A 1 12.46 11.62 -19.44
C MET A 1 12.44 12.22 -18.05
N ASP A 2 12.37 11.39 -17.01
CA ASP A 2 12.39 11.80 -15.59
C ASP A 2 13.82 11.73 -15.08
N VAL A 3 14.72 12.45 -15.74
CA VAL A 3 16.13 12.48 -15.36
C VAL A 3 16.30 13.59 -14.33
N ASP A 4 16.70 13.23 -13.12
CA ASP A 4 17.02 14.22 -12.09
C ASP A 4 18.39 14.84 -12.39
N HIS A 5 18.35 16.06 -12.96
CA HIS A 5 19.55 16.80 -13.32
C HIS A 5 20.40 17.17 -12.11
N TYR A 6 19.79 17.47 -10.97
CA TYR A 6 20.52 17.79 -9.72
C TYR A 6 21.26 16.55 -9.20
N SER A 7 20.60 15.39 -9.21
CA SER A 7 21.21 14.12 -8.77
C SER A 7 22.43 13.73 -9.62
N ILE A 8 22.40 13.97 -10.94
CA ILE A 8 23.54 13.68 -11.83
C ILE A 8 24.78 14.50 -11.44
N LEU A 9 24.59 15.78 -11.12
CA LEU A 9 25.66 16.67 -10.65
C LEU A 9 26.08 16.35 -9.20
N GLY A 10 25.36 15.48 -8.49
CA GLY A 10 25.60 15.16 -7.07
C GLY A 10 25.11 16.25 -6.12
N LEU A 11 24.11 17.03 -6.56
CA LEU A 11 23.48 18.08 -5.78
C LEU A 11 22.15 17.59 -5.21
N PRO A 12 21.71 18.12 -4.05
CA PRO A 12 20.41 17.79 -3.50
C PRO A 12 19.29 18.27 -4.45
N SER A 13 18.28 17.42 -4.59
CA SER A 13 17.10 17.66 -5.43
C SER A 13 15.91 18.03 -4.55
N GLY A 14 15.05 18.95 -5.01
CA GLY A 14 13.90 19.45 -4.25
C GLY A 14 14.04 20.91 -3.83
N GLU A 15 13.60 21.25 -2.61
CA GLU A 15 13.63 22.62 -2.10
C GLU A 15 15.06 23.16 -1.99
N GLU A 16 15.98 22.32 -1.50
CA GLU A 16 17.42 22.63 -1.44
C GLU A 16 18.02 22.88 -2.83
N GLY A 17 17.51 22.19 -3.86
CA GLY A 17 17.91 22.38 -5.26
C GLY A 17 17.56 23.75 -5.81
N ALA A 18 16.51 24.39 -5.29
CA ALA A 18 16.11 25.75 -5.69
C ALA A 18 17.01 26.84 -5.10
N GLU A 19 17.67 26.58 -3.96
CA GLU A 19 18.59 27.52 -3.30
C GLU A 19 20.02 27.50 -3.89
N ILE A 20 20.38 26.45 -4.65
CA ILE A 20 21.74 26.31 -5.19
C ILE A 20 22.10 27.46 -6.13
N THR A 21 23.25 28.09 -5.95
CA THR A 21 23.69 29.15 -6.88
C THR A 21 24.32 28.55 -8.15
N GLU A 22 24.25 29.25 -9.29
CA GLU A 22 24.93 28.84 -10.54
C GLU A 22 26.44 28.55 -10.36
N LYS A 23 27.07 29.24 -9.40
CA LYS A 23 28.46 29.02 -9.00
C LYS A 23 28.69 27.63 -8.42
N GLU A 24 27.78 27.14 -7.58
CA GLU A 24 27.84 25.79 -7.00
C GLU A 24 27.57 24.72 -8.05
N ILE A 25 26.59 24.95 -8.95
CA ILE A 25 26.31 24.08 -10.09
C ILE A 25 27.56 23.93 -10.97
N SER A 26 28.23 25.04 -11.27
CA SER A 26 29.47 25.05 -12.05
C SER A 26 30.63 24.38 -11.32
N ARG A 27 30.72 24.51 -9.99
CA ARG A 27 31.74 23.83 -9.18
C ARG A 27 31.53 22.32 -9.15
N ALA A 28 30.29 21.88 -8.93
CA ALA A 28 29.90 20.47 -8.91
C ALA A 28 30.12 19.81 -10.28
N TYR A 29 29.73 20.48 -11.37
CA TYR A 29 29.99 20.01 -12.73
C TYR A 29 31.49 19.80 -12.99
N LYS A 30 32.34 20.76 -12.62
CA LYS A 30 33.81 20.64 -12.79
C LYS A 30 34.38 19.46 -11.99
N ALA A 31 33.93 19.26 -10.76
CA ALA A 31 34.37 18.14 -9.93
C ALA A 31 33.98 16.81 -10.57
N LYS A 32 32.70 16.63 -10.90
CA LYS A 32 32.17 15.42 -11.56
C LYS A 32 32.78 15.17 -12.94
N ALA A 33 33.04 16.21 -13.71
CA ALA A 33 33.64 16.09 -15.04
C ALA A 33 35.07 15.55 -14.98
N LEU A 34 35.82 15.90 -13.94
CA LEU A 34 37.17 15.36 -13.71
C LEU A 34 37.15 13.90 -13.26
N GLU A 35 36.12 13.49 -12.52
CA GLU A 35 35.93 12.10 -12.06
C GLU A 35 35.43 11.18 -13.19
N LEU A 36 34.53 11.69 -14.04
CA LEU A 36 33.87 10.95 -15.13
C LEU A 36 34.53 11.18 -16.48
N HIS A 37 35.73 11.77 -16.53
CA HIS A 37 36.42 12.03 -17.79
C HIS A 37 36.80 10.72 -18.50
N PRO A 38 36.47 10.56 -19.80
CA PRO A 38 36.74 9.32 -20.52
C PRO A 38 38.24 8.97 -20.59
N ASP A 39 39.13 9.97 -20.57
CA ASP A 39 40.59 9.79 -20.54
C ASP A 39 41.08 9.05 -19.28
N LYS A 40 40.45 9.28 -18.12
CA LYS A 40 40.82 8.61 -16.87
C LYS A 40 40.16 7.23 -16.73
N ARG A 41 39.17 6.92 -17.56
CA ARG A 41 38.40 5.67 -17.53
C ARG A 41 38.33 5.03 -18.92
N PRO A 42 39.49 4.72 -19.55
CA PRO A 42 39.52 4.17 -20.91
C PRO A 42 38.91 2.77 -21.01
N HIS A 43 38.75 2.06 -19.89
CA HIS A 43 38.19 0.71 -19.84
C HIS A 43 36.66 0.66 -19.62
N ASP A 44 36.01 1.81 -19.39
CA ASP A 44 34.57 1.85 -19.13
C ASP A 44 33.79 2.35 -20.36
N PRO A 45 33.04 1.47 -21.06
CA PRO A 45 32.28 1.86 -22.25
C PRO A 45 31.14 2.84 -21.94
N ASN A 46 30.71 2.96 -20.68
CA ASN A 46 29.66 3.89 -20.27
C ASN A 46 30.20 5.28 -19.89
N ALA A 47 31.51 5.46 -19.81
CA ALA A 47 32.12 6.76 -19.45
C ALA A 47 31.66 7.88 -20.38
N HIS A 48 31.61 7.62 -21.70
CA HIS A 48 31.15 8.59 -22.68
C HIS A 48 29.67 8.96 -22.49
N SER A 49 28.80 7.97 -22.29
CA SER A 49 27.36 8.19 -22.06
C SER A 49 27.10 8.98 -20.78
N ASN A 50 27.81 8.65 -19.70
CA ASN A 50 27.69 9.34 -18.42
C ASN A 50 28.21 10.78 -18.50
N PHE A 51 29.30 11.03 -19.22
CA PHE A 51 29.81 12.37 -19.47
C PHE A 51 28.83 13.21 -20.30
N GLN A 52 28.21 12.60 -21.33
CA GLN A 52 27.18 13.26 -22.12
C GLN A 52 25.95 13.63 -21.27
N LYS A 53 25.49 12.72 -20.41
CA LYS A 53 24.40 13.01 -19.44
C LYS A 53 24.77 14.13 -18.49
N LEU A 54 26.00 14.14 -17.95
CA LEU A 54 26.49 15.20 -17.08
C LEU A 54 26.47 16.56 -17.80
N LYS A 55 26.97 16.60 -19.04
CA LYS A 55 26.98 17.80 -19.87
C LYS A 55 25.57 18.31 -20.18
N SER A 56 24.64 17.42 -20.58
CA SER A 56 23.24 17.78 -20.83
C SER A 56 22.55 18.33 -19.59
N SER A 57 22.77 17.72 -18.42
CA SER A 57 22.22 18.21 -17.15
C SER A 57 22.77 19.59 -16.77
N TYR A 58 24.07 19.82 -16.97
CA TYR A 58 24.67 21.13 -16.72
C TYR A 58 24.08 22.22 -17.62
N ASP A 59 23.86 21.93 -18.90
CA ASP A 59 23.31 22.91 -19.86
C ASP A 59 21.89 23.36 -19.47
N ILE A 60 21.05 22.40 -19.04
CA ILE A 60 19.68 22.67 -18.56
C ILE A 60 19.70 23.47 -17.26
N LEU A 61 20.59 23.15 -16.32
CA LEU A 61 20.66 23.83 -15.02
C LEU A 61 21.36 25.19 -15.08
N LYS A 62 22.16 25.44 -16.12
CA LYS A 62 22.83 26.72 -16.37
C LYS A 62 21.88 27.77 -16.91
N ASP A 63 20.90 27.39 -17.73
CA ASP A 63 19.88 28.33 -18.20
C ASP A 63 18.85 28.59 -17.09
N GLU A 64 18.81 29.83 -16.60
CA GLU A 64 17.89 30.28 -15.56
C GLU A 64 16.41 30.02 -15.93
N LYS A 65 16.04 30.16 -17.21
CA LYS A 65 14.67 29.90 -17.67
C LYS A 65 14.33 28.42 -17.60
N ALA A 66 15.23 27.57 -18.08
CA ALA A 66 15.06 26.13 -18.05
C ALA A 66 15.02 25.60 -16.61
N ARG A 67 15.87 26.16 -15.73
CA ARG A 67 15.87 25.84 -14.30
C ARG A 67 14.55 26.20 -13.62
N LYS A 68 14.03 27.41 -13.82
CA LYS A 68 12.74 27.83 -13.26
C LYS A 68 11.59 26.92 -13.72
N LEU A 69 11.58 26.53 -14.99
CA LEU A 69 10.57 25.60 -15.51
C LEU A 69 10.71 24.21 -14.87
N PHE A 70 11.94 23.72 -14.74
CA PHE A 70 12.21 22.43 -14.10
C PHE A 70 11.77 22.42 -12.63
N ASP A 71 12.13 23.44 -11.86
CA ASP A 71 11.72 23.57 -10.46
C ASP A 71 10.20 23.70 -10.32
N HIS A 72 9.53 24.39 -11.26
CA HIS A 72 8.07 24.44 -11.32
C HIS A 72 7.46 23.07 -11.60
N LEU A 73 8.00 22.32 -12.57
CA LEU A 73 7.56 20.97 -12.89
C LEU A 73 7.74 20.01 -11.72
N LEU A 74 8.85 20.11 -10.97
CA LEU A 74 9.08 19.33 -9.76
C LEU A 74 7.99 19.59 -8.71
N LYS A 75 7.65 20.86 -8.45
CA LYS A 75 6.57 21.23 -7.52
C LYS A 75 5.21 20.70 -7.97
N VAL A 76 4.88 20.86 -9.26
CA VAL A 76 3.63 20.36 -9.84
C VAL A 76 3.56 18.83 -9.71
N LYS A 77 4.66 18.13 -10.01
CA LYS A 77 4.74 16.67 -9.90
C LYS A 77 4.57 16.20 -8.46
N GLN A 78 5.22 16.85 -7.50
CA GLN A 78 5.06 16.55 -6.07
C GLN A 78 3.59 16.73 -5.62
N GLU A 79 2.96 17.84 -6.01
CA GLU A 79 1.55 18.10 -5.69
C GLU A 79 0.61 17.09 -6.35
N GLN A 80 0.88 16.68 -7.59
CA GLN A 80 0.13 15.62 -8.27
C GLN A 80 0.22 14.28 -7.54
N LEU A 81 1.43 13.89 -7.10
CA LEU A 81 1.65 12.68 -6.32
C LEU A 81 0.92 12.73 -4.98
N ARG A 82 0.96 13.88 -4.29
CA ARG A 82 0.21 14.09 -3.05
C ARG A 82 -1.30 13.95 -3.25
N ARG A 83 -1.84 14.59 -4.28
CA ARG A 83 -3.27 14.46 -4.64
C ARG A 83 -3.63 13.03 -5.03
N GLN A 84 -2.73 12.30 -5.68
CA GLN A 84 -2.96 10.91 -6.03
C GLN A 84 -2.96 10.02 -4.78
N SER A 85 -1.98 10.16 -3.89
CA SER A 85 -1.91 9.39 -2.65
C SER A 85 -3.12 9.64 -1.76
N GLU A 86 -3.60 10.89 -1.67
CA GLU A 86 -4.84 11.23 -0.97
C GLU A 86 -6.07 10.57 -1.59
N ARG A 87 -6.18 10.57 -2.93
CA ARG A 87 -7.27 9.87 -3.64
C ARG A 87 -7.22 8.37 -3.39
N ASP A 88 -6.05 7.76 -3.46
CA ASP A 88 -5.88 6.32 -3.25
C ASP A 88 -6.12 5.93 -1.78
N ALA A 89 -5.72 6.76 -0.82
CA ALA A 89 -6.05 6.59 0.59
C ALA A 89 -7.56 6.63 0.83
N LYS A 90 -8.28 7.59 0.22
CA LYS A 90 -9.75 7.67 0.27
C LYS A 90 -10.40 6.42 -0.33
N ARG A 91 -9.93 5.96 -1.50
CA ARG A 91 -10.41 4.74 -2.14
C ARG A 91 -10.20 3.50 -1.26
N LYS A 92 -9.02 3.36 -0.65
CA LYS A 92 -8.72 2.25 0.26
C LYS A 92 -9.62 2.27 1.50
N LYS A 93 -9.84 3.45 2.09
CA LYS A 93 -10.77 3.61 3.23
C LYS A 93 -12.20 3.24 2.85
N MET A 94 -12.67 3.68 1.68
CA MET A 94 -13.99 3.32 1.18
C MET A 94 -14.13 1.80 0.95
N ALA A 95 -13.13 1.16 0.35
CA ALA A 95 -13.11 -0.29 0.14
C ALA A 95 -13.11 -1.07 1.47
N ALA A 96 -12.34 -0.62 2.46
CA ALA A 96 -12.32 -1.24 3.79
C ALA A 96 -13.68 -1.11 4.50
N ASN A 97 -14.31 0.06 4.45
CA ASN A 97 -15.64 0.25 5.01
C ASN A 97 -16.67 -0.68 4.35
N LEU A 98 -16.63 -0.81 3.03
CA LEU A 98 -17.53 -1.70 2.28
C LEU A 98 -17.30 -3.17 2.66
N GLU A 99 -16.05 -3.59 2.85
CA GLU A 99 -15.71 -4.95 3.26
C GLU A 99 -16.22 -5.25 4.68
N ILE A 100 -16.07 -4.30 5.61
CA ILE A 100 -16.60 -4.41 6.96
C ILE A 100 -18.13 -4.54 6.92
N GLU A 101 -18.81 -3.75 6.10
CA GLU A 101 -20.26 -3.81 5.97
C GLU A 101 -20.74 -5.15 5.38
N ARG A 102 -20.05 -5.63 4.33
CA ARG A 102 -20.29 -6.95 3.73
C ARG A 102 -20.08 -8.08 4.74
N ALA A 103 -18.98 -8.03 5.50
CA ALA A 103 -18.68 -9.02 6.53
C ALA A 103 -19.70 -8.98 7.68
N ALA A 104 -20.13 -7.78 8.11
CA ALA A 104 -21.15 -7.62 9.13
C ALA A 104 -22.51 -8.19 8.67
N PHE A 105 -22.89 -7.94 7.41
CA PHE A 105 -24.09 -8.53 6.82
C PHE A 105 -24.00 -10.06 6.77
N ALA A 106 -22.87 -10.62 6.30
CA ALA A 106 -22.63 -12.05 6.29
C ALA A 106 -22.64 -12.65 7.71
N ALA A 107 -22.10 -11.96 8.70
CA ALA A 107 -22.11 -12.39 10.10
C ALA A 107 -23.54 -12.44 10.67
N LYS A 108 -24.37 -11.43 10.39
CA LYS A 108 -25.80 -11.43 10.75
C LYS A 108 -26.55 -12.61 10.12
N ALA A 109 -26.30 -12.90 8.83
CA ALA A 109 -26.90 -14.04 8.16
C ALA A 109 -26.45 -15.39 8.78
N ARG A 110 -25.15 -15.53 9.09
CA ARG A 110 -24.60 -16.71 9.78
C ARG A 110 -25.20 -16.89 11.18
N GLU A 111 -25.35 -15.82 11.93
CA GLU A 111 -25.98 -15.84 13.25
C GLU A 111 -27.43 -16.29 13.18
N LYS A 112 -28.22 -15.74 12.24
CA LYS A 112 -29.60 -16.15 12.03
C LYS A 112 -29.71 -17.66 11.76
N LYS A 113 -28.89 -18.17 10.84
CA LYS A 113 -28.83 -19.60 10.52
C LYS A 113 -28.42 -20.45 11.72
N ARG A 114 -27.46 -19.96 12.53
CA ARG A 114 -27.04 -20.63 13.78
C ARG A 114 -28.17 -20.72 14.81
N ARG A 115 -28.95 -19.64 14.98
CA ARG A 115 -30.12 -19.63 15.88
C ARG A 115 -31.20 -20.60 15.41
N GLU A 116 -31.46 -20.64 14.10
CA GLU A 116 -32.41 -21.58 13.50
C GLU A 116 -31.97 -23.04 13.73
N LEU A 117 -30.70 -23.37 13.49
CA LEU A 117 -30.13 -24.69 13.75
C LEU A 117 -30.22 -25.08 15.23
N GLN A 118 -29.88 -24.16 16.15
CA GLN A 118 -30.01 -24.40 17.58
C GLN A 118 -31.46 -24.67 17.99
N GLY A 119 -32.42 -23.93 17.41
CA GLY A 119 -33.84 -24.18 17.64
C GLY A 119 -34.29 -25.56 17.16
N ILE A 120 -33.80 -26.00 15.98
CA ILE A 120 -34.08 -27.35 15.45
C ILE A 120 -33.49 -28.41 16.39
N LEU A 121 -32.21 -28.27 16.78
CA LEU A 121 -31.53 -29.19 17.71
C LEU A 121 -32.25 -29.29 19.05
N LYS A 122 -32.68 -28.16 19.61
CA LYS A 122 -33.42 -28.13 20.87
C LYS A 122 -34.75 -28.89 20.76
N ARG A 123 -35.53 -28.65 19.71
CA ARG A 123 -36.78 -29.38 19.45
C ARG A 123 -36.54 -30.90 19.29
N MET A 124 -35.46 -31.28 18.61
CA MET A 124 -35.08 -32.69 18.46
C MET A 124 -34.70 -33.33 19.80
N GLN A 125 -33.95 -32.61 20.65
CA GLN A 125 -33.62 -33.07 22.01
C GLN A 125 -34.86 -33.20 22.89
N GLU A 126 -35.78 -32.24 22.86
CA GLU A 126 -37.03 -32.28 23.62
C GLU A 126 -37.91 -33.48 23.20
N GLN A 127 -38.01 -33.74 21.90
CA GLN A 127 -38.70 -34.94 21.41
C GLN A 127 -37.98 -36.23 21.84
N GLY A 128 -36.65 -36.25 21.82
CA GLY A 128 -35.85 -37.36 22.34
C GLY A 128 -36.10 -37.59 23.82
N GLN A 129 -36.07 -36.54 24.63
CA GLN A 129 -36.32 -36.57 26.07
C GLN A 129 -37.76 -37.00 26.38
N CYS A 130 -38.76 -36.53 25.64
CA CYS A 130 -40.15 -36.93 25.82
C CYS A 130 -40.35 -38.42 25.48
N LYS A 131 -39.75 -38.89 24.37
CA LYS A 131 -39.72 -40.32 24.04
C LYS A 131 -39.03 -41.12 25.15
N GLN A 132 -37.88 -40.67 25.63
CA GLN A 132 -37.09 -41.35 26.65
C GLN A 132 -37.78 -41.36 28.03
N ALA A 133 -38.48 -40.28 28.40
CA ALA A 133 -39.33 -40.21 29.58
C ALA A 133 -40.53 -41.14 29.48
N LYS A 134 -41.18 -41.21 28.30
CA LYS A 134 -42.26 -42.18 28.02
C LYS A 134 -41.76 -43.62 28.16
N TRP A 135 -40.59 -43.94 27.61
CA TRP A 135 -39.96 -45.27 27.76
C TRP A 135 -39.59 -45.59 29.22
N LYS A 136 -39.07 -44.62 29.97
CA LYS A 136 -38.79 -44.79 31.41
C LYS A 136 -40.07 -45.02 32.22
N LEU A 137 -41.15 -44.28 31.94
CA LEU A 137 -42.44 -44.45 32.61
C LEU A 137 -43.06 -45.83 32.31
N ILE A 138 -43.03 -46.27 31.05
CA ILE A 138 -43.48 -47.62 30.65
C ILE A 138 -42.67 -48.69 31.40
N ARG A 139 -41.35 -48.53 31.52
CA ARG A 139 -40.50 -49.45 32.29
C ARG A 139 -40.85 -49.46 33.78
N LEU A 140 -41.24 -48.32 34.36
CA LEU A 140 -41.58 -48.19 35.78
C LEU A 140 -42.96 -48.80 36.10
N ILE A 141 -43.95 -48.62 35.23
CA ILE A 141 -45.29 -49.19 35.36
C ILE A 141 -45.28 -50.71 35.16
N ARG A 142 -44.34 -51.22 34.34
CA ARG A 142 -44.18 -52.64 34.07
C ARG A 142 -43.19 -53.34 35.03
N ARG A 143 -42.73 -52.66 36.10
CA ARG A 143 -42.02 -53.33 37.19
C ARG A 143 -43.04 -54.17 37.98
N PRO A 144 -42.78 -55.46 38.23
CA PRO A 144 -43.65 -56.27 39.05
C PRO A 144 -43.77 -55.63 40.44
N ILE A 145 -45.00 -55.55 40.94
CA ILE A 145 -45.26 -55.24 42.34
C ILE A 145 -44.83 -56.51 43.08
N ASP A 146 -43.66 -56.47 43.72
CA ASP A 146 -43.28 -57.49 44.69
C ASP A 146 -44.26 -57.32 45.88
N ILE A 147 -45.27 -58.19 45.92
CA ILE A 147 -46.22 -58.34 47.02
C ILE A 147 -45.56 -59.33 47.99
N GLU A 148 -45.00 -58.82 49.08
CA GLU A 148 -44.69 -59.62 50.28
C GLU A 148 -45.97 -59.97 51.06
#